data_AF-A0A2V8RCZ9-F1
#
_entry.id   AF-A0A2V8RCZ9-F1
#
_cell.length_a   1.000
_cell.length_b   1.000
_cell.length_c   1.000
_cell.angle_alpha   90.00
_cell.angle_beta   90.00
_cell.angle_gamma   90.00
#
_symmetry.space_group_name_H-M   'P 1'
#
loop_
_entity.id
_entity.type
_entity.pdbx_description
1 polymer ?
#
loop_
_entity_poly.entity_id
_entity_poly.type
_entity_poly.pdbx_seq_one_letter_code
_entity_poly.pdbx_strand_id
1 'polypeptide(L)'
;MISQAGLSPRVMDRASEIFRRLGEAEAHIHNVPVEKIHFHEVGAVDAIVDIVGASVGFELLGIETFACSALNVGGGRVQTAHGILPVPAPATAELLRGAPIYSTGIERELVTSTGAAIVATLATEFGAQPAMTVGAVGYGAGTAELREQANVLRLFIGESVEQRRSESGRYESADLWLLC
;
A
#
# COMPACT_ATOMS: atom_id res chain seq x y z
N MET A 1 17.69 4.45 -12.58
CA MET A 1 16.25 4.62 -12.89
C MET A 1 15.50 4.79 -11.57
N ILE A 2 14.41 5.57 -11.54
CA ILE A 2 13.89 6.42 -10.42
C ILE A 2 14.86 7.53 -9.98
N SER A 3 16.08 7.21 -9.52
CA SER A 3 17.06 8.20 -9.04
C SER A 3 17.50 9.27 -10.05
N GLN A 4 17.13 9.10 -11.33
CA GLN A 4 17.43 10.00 -12.44
C GLN A 4 16.17 10.71 -12.97
N ALA A 5 15.01 10.51 -12.34
CA ALA A 5 13.72 11.02 -12.81
C ALA A 5 13.45 12.49 -12.46
N GLY A 6 14.37 13.15 -11.72
CA GLY A 6 14.20 14.54 -11.28
C GLY A 6 13.07 14.74 -10.27
N LEU A 7 12.68 13.69 -9.55
CA LEU A 7 11.67 13.72 -8.50
C LEU A 7 12.27 14.18 -7.16
N SER A 8 11.43 14.55 -6.19
CA SER A 8 11.93 14.92 -4.86
C SER A 8 12.63 13.72 -4.20
N PRO A 9 13.64 13.94 -3.33
CA PRO A 9 14.31 12.86 -2.61
C PRO A 9 13.32 11.93 -1.89
N ARG A 10 12.32 12.50 -1.21
CA ARG A 10 11.29 11.74 -0.48
C ARG A 10 10.44 10.84 -1.38
N VAL A 11 10.11 11.29 -2.60
CA VAL A 11 9.43 10.45 -3.59
C VAL A 11 10.33 9.31 -4.05
N MET A 12 11.60 9.60 -4.35
CA MET A 12 12.55 8.60 -4.81
C MET A 12 12.82 7.54 -3.72
N ASP A 13 12.98 7.96 -2.47
CA ASP A 13 13.23 7.07 -1.34
C ASP A 13 12.04 6.15 -1.09
N ARG A 14 10.82 6.69 -1.03
CA ARG A 14 9.57 5.91 -0.88
C ARG A 14 9.42 4.88 -2.00
N ALA A 15 9.50 5.34 -3.25
CA ALA A 15 9.31 4.45 -4.38
C ALA A 15 10.38 3.36 -4.44
N SER A 16 11.65 3.71 -4.18
CA SER A 16 12.75 2.74 -4.16
C SER A 16 12.56 1.68 -3.08
N GLU A 17 12.12 2.08 -1.89
CA GLU A 17 11.86 1.17 -0.78
C GLU A 17 10.69 0.22 -1.08
N ILE A 18 9.61 0.73 -1.66
CA ILE A 18 8.46 -0.09 -2.07
C ILE A 18 8.89 -1.11 -3.15
N PHE A 19 9.65 -0.68 -4.15
CA PHE A 19 10.19 -1.58 -5.17
C PHE A 19 11.14 -2.62 -4.59
N ARG A 20 12.00 -2.23 -3.64
CA ARG A 20 12.90 -3.15 -2.94
C ARG A 20 12.10 -4.24 -2.24
N ARG A 21 11.06 -3.86 -1.48
CA ARG A 21 10.24 -4.81 -0.73
C ARG A 21 9.44 -5.75 -1.63
N LEU A 22 8.88 -5.23 -2.73
CA LEU A 22 8.23 -6.05 -3.76
C LEU A 22 9.21 -7.04 -4.40
N GLY A 23 10.40 -6.57 -4.79
CA GLY A 23 11.46 -7.41 -5.37
C GLY A 23 11.94 -8.51 -4.43
N GLU A 24 12.08 -8.21 -3.14
CA GLU A 24 12.45 -9.20 -2.11
C GLU A 24 11.39 -10.29 -1.92
N ALA A 25 10.11 -9.90 -1.95
CA ALA A 25 9.01 -10.87 -1.88
C ALA A 25 9.00 -11.80 -3.10
N GLU A 26 9.12 -11.26 -4.31
CA GLU A 26 9.20 -12.05 -5.54
C GLU A 26 10.44 -12.97 -5.55
N ALA A 27 11.61 -12.44 -5.13
CA ALA A 27 12.85 -13.20 -4.96
C ALA A 27 12.69 -14.41 -4.05
N HIS A 28 11.99 -14.22 -2.92
CA HIS A 28 11.69 -15.28 -1.98
C HIS A 28 10.78 -16.36 -2.60
N ILE A 29 9.71 -15.94 -3.27
CA ILE A 29 8.73 -16.86 -3.88
C ILE A 29 9.35 -17.65 -5.04
N HIS A 30 10.19 -17.02 -5.87
CA HIS A 30 10.87 -17.68 -6.99
C HIS A 30 12.16 -18.40 -6.58
N ASN A 31 12.59 -18.25 -5.33
CA ASN A 31 13.85 -18.80 -4.81
C ASN A 31 15.07 -18.41 -5.68
N VAL A 32 15.16 -17.13 -6.03
CA VAL A 32 16.26 -16.55 -6.80
C VAL A 32 16.80 -15.29 -6.10
N PRO A 33 18.04 -14.88 -6.38
CA PRO A 33 18.54 -13.58 -5.95
C PRO A 33 17.68 -12.43 -6.49
N VAL A 34 17.52 -11.35 -5.71
CA VAL A 34 16.69 -10.19 -6.06
C VAL A 34 17.15 -9.53 -7.37
N GLU A 35 18.44 -9.57 -7.69
CA GLU A 35 19.00 -9.01 -8.92
C GLU A 35 18.59 -9.78 -10.18
N LYS A 36 18.08 -11.01 -10.02
CA LYS A 36 17.57 -11.85 -11.10
C LYS A 36 16.05 -11.83 -11.22
N ILE A 37 15.36 -11.04 -10.40
CA ILE A 37 13.92 -10.92 -10.49
C ILE A 37 13.53 -10.14 -11.74
N HIS A 38 12.66 -10.77 -12.52
CA HIS A 38 11.87 -10.11 -13.54
C HIS A 38 10.44 -10.07 -13.02
N PHE A 39 9.85 -8.88 -12.94
CA PHE A 39 8.47 -8.73 -12.56
C PHE A 39 7.58 -9.29 -13.69
N HIS A 40 7.06 -10.50 -13.50
CA HIS A 40 6.26 -11.21 -14.51
C HIS A 40 4.76 -10.92 -14.37
N GLU A 41 4.29 -10.69 -13.15
CA GLU A 41 2.87 -10.44 -12.85
C GLU A 41 2.53 -8.95 -12.76
N VAL A 42 3.55 -8.12 -12.52
CA VAL A 42 3.45 -6.68 -12.59
C VAL A 42 3.88 -6.27 -13.98
N GLY A 43 2.94 -5.81 -14.81
CA GLY A 43 3.30 -5.10 -16.03
C GLY A 43 4.25 -3.98 -15.61
N ALA A 44 5.53 -4.08 -15.95
CA ALA A 44 6.57 -3.29 -15.29
C ALA A 44 6.26 -1.78 -15.32
N VAL A 45 5.54 -1.32 -16.34
CA VAL A 45 5.04 0.05 -16.46
C VAL A 45 3.92 0.36 -15.46
N ASP A 46 2.91 -0.51 -15.32
CA ASP A 46 1.79 -0.32 -14.38
C ASP A 46 2.30 -0.24 -12.93
N ALA A 47 3.23 -1.14 -12.56
CA ALA A 47 3.91 -1.12 -11.26
C ALA A 47 4.61 0.23 -10.98
N ILE A 48 5.32 0.74 -12.00
CA ILE A 48 6.02 2.02 -11.92
C ILE A 48 5.02 3.16 -11.74
N VAL A 49 3.95 3.19 -12.52
CA VAL A 49 2.93 4.23 -12.44
C VAL A 49 2.25 4.20 -11.07
N ASP A 50 1.90 3.03 -10.56
CA ASP A 50 1.23 2.87 -9.27
C ASP A 50 2.13 3.31 -8.11
N ILE A 51 3.36 2.78 -8.02
CA ILE A 51 4.27 3.03 -6.89
C ILE A 51 4.81 4.46 -6.91
N VAL A 52 5.28 4.93 -8.07
CA VAL A 52 5.80 6.30 -8.20
C VAL A 52 4.66 7.31 -8.10
N GLY A 53 3.52 7.03 -8.73
CA GLY A 53 2.33 7.88 -8.68
C GLY A 53 1.79 8.04 -7.26
N ALA A 54 1.66 6.94 -6.51
CA ALA A 54 1.30 7.00 -5.09
C ALA A 54 2.30 7.81 -4.28
N SER A 55 3.61 7.58 -4.47
CA SER A 55 4.67 8.31 -3.77
C SER A 55 4.63 9.82 -4.03
N VAL A 56 4.42 10.22 -5.30
CA VAL A 56 4.21 11.63 -5.69
C VAL A 56 2.93 12.18 -5.07
N GLY A 57 1.82 11.43 -5.10
CA GLY A 57 0.56 11.83 -4.49
C GLY A 57 0.71 12.11 -2.99
N PHE A 58 1.38 11.22 -2.26
CA PHE A 58 1.64 11.39 -0.83
C PHE A 58 2.55 12.59 -0.52
N GLU A 59 3.53 12.87 -1.38
CA GLU A 59 4.37 14.06 -1.27
C GLU A 59 3.55 15.35 -1.47
N LEU A 60 2.76 15.42 -2.55
CA LEU A 60 1.94 16.58 -2.88
C LEU A 60 0.86 16.85 -1.82
N LEU A 61 0.34 15.79 -1.19
CA LEU A 61 -0.60 15.90 -0.08
C LEU A 61 0.08 16.19 1.26
N GLY A 62 1.41 16.13 1.36
CA GLY A 62 2.14 16.34 2.61
C GLY A 62 2.00 15.21 3.63
N ILE A 63 1.66 13.99 3.20
CA ILE A 63 1.41 12.83 4.08
C ILE A 63 2.72 12.31 4.65
N GLU A 64 2.86 12.29 5.98
CA GLU A 64 4.09 11.88 6.68
C GLU A 64 3.95 10.52 7.34
N THR A 65 2.77 10.22 7.87
CA THR A 65 2.49 8.99 8.61
C THR A 65 1.32 8.24 8.00
N PHE A 66 1.38 6.91 8.04
CA PHE A 66 0.41 6.04 7.39
C PHE A 66 -0.11 5.02 8.40
N ALA A 67 -1.43 4.98 8.55
CA ALA A 67 -2.14 3.94 9.26
C ALA A 67 -2.90 3.08 8.25
N CYS A 68 -3.08 1.81 8.54
CA CYS A 68 -3.90 0.93 7.71
C CYS A 68 -4.83 0.09 8.56
N SER A 69 -6.08 -0.02 8.13
CA SER A 69 -6.99 -1.00 8.71
C SER A 69 -6.63 -2.43 8.29
N ALA A 70 -7.31 -3.42 8.84
CA ALA A 70 -7.15 -4.78 8.33
C ALA A 70 -7.49 -4.81 6.83
N LEU A 71 -6.73 -5.55 6.03
CA LEU A 71 -6.93 -5.60 4.58
C LEU A 71 -7.85 -6.77 4.20
N ASN A 72 -8.90 -6.49 3.42
CA ASN A 72 -9.70 -7.55 2.79
C ASN A 72 -8.96 -8.08 1.57
N VAL A 73 -8.33 -9.25 1.68
CA VAL A 73 -7.54 -9.82 0.57
C VAL A 73 -8.41 -10.47 -0.52
N GLY A 74 -9.71 -10.63 -0.26
CA GLY A 74 -10.63 -11.36 -1.14
C GLY A 74 -10.44 -12.87 -1.01
N GLY A 75 -10.64 -13.63 -2.08
CA GLY A 75 -10.63 -15.09 -2.05
C GLY A 75 -10.72 -15.74 -3.42
N GLY A 76 -10.79 -17.08 -3.44
CA GLY A 76 -10.85 -17.85 -4.68
C GLY A 76 -9.49 -18.02 -5.34
N ARG A 77 -9.45 -17.86 -6.67
CA ARG A 77 -8.25 -18.09 -7.49
C ARG A 77 -8.11 -16.99 -8.54
N VAL A 78 -6.87 -16.68 -8.90
CA VAL A 78 -6.53 -15.70 -9.93
C VAL A 78 -5.69 -16.35 -11.03
N GLN A 79 -5.95 -15.97 -12.28
CA GLN A 79 -5.15 -16.40 -13.43
C GLN A 79 -3.95 -15.46 -13.58
N THR A 80 -2.73 -16.00 -13.52
CA THR A 80 -1.49 -15.24 -13.68
C THR A 80 -0.60 -15.87 -14.76
N ALA A 81 0.58 -15.27 -14.98
CA ALA A 81 1.62 -15.82 -15.84
C ALA A 81 2.15 -17.18 -15.34
N HIS A 82 1.99 -17.47 -14.04
CA HIS A 82 2.40 -18.72 -13.40
C HIS A 82 1.24 -19.73 -13.28
N GLY A 83 0.13 -19.49 -13.98
CA GLY A 83 -1.06 -20.35 -13.96
C GLY A 83 -2.12 -19.85 -12.99
N ILE A 84 -2.93 -20.78 -12.48
CA ILE A 84 -4.04 -20.45 -11.56
C ILE A 84 -3.53 -20.55 -10.12
N LEU A 85 -3.45 -19.41 -9.44
CA LEU A 85 -2.95 -19.29 -8.07
C LEU A 85 -4.10 -19.05 -7.08
N PRO A 86 -3.97 -19.45 -5.80
CA PRO A 86 -4.92 -19.07 -4.77
C PRO A 86 -4.85 -17.55 -4.50
N VAL A 87 -5.93 -16.98 -3.99
CA VAL A 87 -5.96 -15.61 -3.47
C VAL A 87 -5.86 -15.65 -1.94
N PRO A 88 -4.98 -14.84 -1.30
CA PRO A 88 -4.03 -13.92 -1.94
C PRO A 88 -2.94 -14.66 -2.72
N ALA A 89 -2.47 -14.06 -3.82
CA ALA A 89 -1.35 -14.58 -4.59
C ALA A 89 -0.08 -14.70 -3.72
N PRO A 90 0.87 -15.59 -4.05
CA PRO A 90 2.02 -15.88 -3.20
C PRO A 90 2.84 -14.65 -2.78
N ALA A 91 3.15 -13.73 -3.71
CA ALA A 91 3.88 -12.50 -3.40
C ALA A 91 3.06 -11.55 -2.50
N THR A 92 1.75 -11.46 -2.69
CA THR A 92 0.85 -10.70 -1.81
C THR A 92 0.84 -11.29 -0.39
N ALA A 93 0.74 -12.62 -0.27
CA ALA A 93 0.76 -13.33 1.01
C ALA A 93 2.10 -13.12 1.74
N GLU A 94 3.19 -13.12 0.99
CA GLU A 94 4.54 -12.84 1.47
C GLU A 94 4.68 -11.42 2.03
N LEU A 95 4.25 -10.42 1.26
CA LEU A 95 4.33 -9.00 1.64
C LEU A 95 3.51 -8.67 2.88
N LEU A 96 2.35 -9.31 3.04
CA LEU A 96 1.42 -9.07 4.15
C LEU A 96 1.73 -9.92 5.40
N ARG A 97 2.86 -10.64 5.46
CA ARG A 97 3.27 -11.35 6.68
C ARG A 97 3.37 -10.38 7.86
N GLY A 98 2.57 -10.62 8.89
CA GLY A 98 2.50 -9.78 10.10
C GLY A 98 1.46 -8.65 10.05
N ALA A 99 0.87 -8.37 8.89
CA ALA A 99 -0.25 -7.44 8.77
C ALA A 99 -1.59 -8.14 9.07
N PRO A 100 -2.57 -7.46 9.70
CA PRO A 100 -3.91 -8.01 9.86
C PRO A 100 -4.63 -8.04 8.51
N ILE A 101 -5.09 -9.23 8.13
CA ILE A 101 -5.86 -9.46 6.90
C ILE A 101 -7.14 -10.22 7.22
N TYR A 102 -8.15 -10.07 6.37
CA TYR A 102 -9.39 -10.84 6.42
C TYR A 102 -9.91 -11.11 5.01
N SER A 103 -10.96 -11.92 4.92
CA SER A 103 -11.70 -12.20 3.69
C SER A 103 -13.19 -12.20 3.97
N THR A 104 -13.98 -11.63 3.06
CA THR A 104 -15.45 -11.60 3.13
C THR A 104 -16.14 -12.63 2.23
N GLY A 105 -15.36 -13.54 1.62
CA GLY A 105 -15.88 -14.55 0.70
C GLY A 105 -16.08 -14.08 -0.74
N ILE A 106 -15.63 -12.87 -1.08
CA ILE A 106 -15.60 -12.39 -2.47
C ILE A 106 -14.54 -13.18 -3.24
N GLU A 107 -14.95 -13.94 -4.26
CA GLU A 107 -14.07 -14.77 -5.10
C GLU A 107 -13.30 -13.95 -6.14
N ARG A 108 -12.48 -13.01 -5.67
CA ARG A 108 -11.59 -12.18 -6.48
C ARG A 108 -10.41 -11.71 -5.64
N GLU A 109 -9.27 -11.44 -6.28
CA GLU A 109 -8.17 -10.69 -5.66
C GLU A 109 -8.60 -9.24 -5.41
N LEU A 110 -8.62 -8.85 -4.13
CA LEU A 110 -8.95 -7.47 -3.71
C LEU A 110 -7.71 -6.67 -3.28
N VAL A 111 -6.59 -7.35 -3.03
CA VAL A 111 -5.29 -6.72 -2.77
C VAL A 111 -4.27 -7.32 -3.73
N THR A 112 -3.79 -6.49 -4.65
CA THR A 112 -2.70 -6.86 -5.58
C THR A 112 -1.36 -6.82 -4.85
N SER A 113 -0.33 -7.47 -5.43
CA SER A 113 1.03 -7.41 -4.88
C SER A 113 1.57 -5.99 -4.81
N THR A 114 1.25 -5.12 -5.79
CA THR A 114 1.61 -3.69 -5.76
C THR A 114 0.98 -2.95 -4.59
N GLY A 115 -0.33 -3.12 -4.38
CA GLY A 115 -1.03 -2.50 -3.25
C GLY A 115 -0.50 -2.99 -1.90
N ALA A 116 -0.26 -4.30 -1.78
CA ALA A 116 0.37 -4.90 -0.61
C ALA A 116 1.78 -4.35 -0.37
N ALA A 117 2.59 -4.16 -1.40
CA ALA A 117 3.93 -3.61 -1.26
C ALA A 117 3.90 -2.16 -0.75
N ILE A 118 2.98 -1.32 -1.26
CA ILE A 118 2.81 0.05 -0.79
C ILE A 118 2.45 0.06 0.70
N VAL A 119 1.41 -0.68 1.08
CA VAL A 119 0.91 -0.71 2.47
C VAL A 119 1.94 -1.33 3.42
N ALA A 120 2.50 -2.49 3.09
CA ALA A 120 3.49 -3.16 3.93
C ALA A 120 4.76 -2.32 4.13
N THR A 121 5.09 -1.46 3.17
CA THR A 121 6.26 -0.57 3.25
C THR A 121 5.98 0.69 4.05
N LEU A 122 4.85 1.36 3.78
CA LEU A 122 4.61 2.71 4.30
C LEU A 122 3.81 2.73 5.60
N ALA A 123 2.91 1.77 5.82
CA ALA A 123 2.08 1.75 7.03
C ALA A 123 2.94 1.53 8.27
N THR A 124 2.90 2.49 9.18
CA THR A 124 3.61 2.43 10.48
C THR A 124 2.78 1.73 11.55
N GLU A 125 1.45 1.71 11.37
CA GLU A 125 0.51 1.04 12.27
C GLU A 125 -0.59 0.32 11.50
N PHE A 126 -1.06 -0.78 12.09
CA PHE A 126 -2.25 -1.48 11.63
C PHE A 126 -3.28 -1.59 12.75
N GLY A 127 -4.55 -1.31 12.44
CA GLY A 127 -5.61 -1.41 13.44
C GLY A 127 -6.91 -0.69 13.09
N ALA A 128 -7.71 -0.40 14.10
CA ALA A 128 -8.87 0.47 13.90
C ALA A 128 -8.41 1.88 13.52
N GLN A 129 -9.30 2.65 12.89
CA GLN A 129 -9.06 4.06 12.62
C GLN A 129 -8.64 4.78 13.90
N PRO A 130 -7.46 5.45 13.92
CA PRO A 130 -7.05 6.22 15.09
C PRO A 130 -8.01 7.39 15.32
N ALA A 131 -8.08 7.87 16.56
CA ALA A 131 -8.80 9.09 16.86
C ALA A 131 -8.14 10.25 16.11
N MET A 132 -8.85 10.90 15.19
CA MET A 132 -8.31 11.95 14.33
C MET A 132 -9.34 13.03 14.02
N THR A 133 -8.88 14.23 13.71
CA THR A 133 -9.69 15.27 13.08
C THR A 133 -9.53 15.15 11.57
N VAL A 134 -10.56 14.65 10.89
CA VAL A 134 -10.53 14.44 9.43
C VAL A 134 -10.60 15.79 8.71
N GLY A 135 -9.60 16.10 7.90
CA GLY A 135 -9.54 17.29 7.05
C GLY A 135 -10.02 17.02 5.62
N ALA A 136 -9.77 15.83 5.09
CA ALA A 136 -10.21 15.43 3.75
C ALA A 136 -10.49 13.92 3.65
N VAL A 137 -11.33 13.54 2.69
CA VAL A 137 -11.64 12.15 2.36
C VAL A 137 -11.55 11.98 0.85
N GLY A 138 -10.82 10.95 0.41
CA GLY A 138 -10.66 10.59 -1.00
C GLY A 138 -11.18 9.19 -1.28
N TYR A 139 -11.65 8.96 -2.50
CA TYR A 139 -12.06 7.62 -2.98
C TYR A 139 -11.39 7.33 -4.31
N GLY A 140 -10.81 6.14 -4.44
CA GLY A 140 -10.31 5.59 -5.69
C GLY A 140 -11.12 4.36 -6.06
N ALA A 141 -11.78 4.38 -7.22
CA ALA A 141 -12.56 3.23 -7.69
C ALA A 141 -11.69 2.30 -8.54
N GLY A 142 -11.77 1.00 -8.28
CA GLY A 142 -11.23 0.00 -9.19
C GLY A 142 -12.22 -0.33 -10.30
N THR A 143 -11.79 -1.10 -11.29
CA THR A 143 -12.59 -1.44 -12.48
C THR A 143 -13.51 -2.65 -12.29
N ALA A 144 -13.42 -3.36 -11.16
CA ALA A 144 -14.28 -4.50 -10.86
C ALA A 144 -15.68 -4.05 -10.43
N GLU A 145 -16.69 -4.73 -10.96
CA GLU A 145 -18.07 -4.68 -10.45
C GLU A 145 -18.25 -5.82 -9.44
N LEU A 146 -18.53 -5.46 -8.18
CA LEU A 146 -18.76 -6.42 -7.10
C LEU A 146 -20.23 -6.30 -6.67
N ARG A 147 -20.92 -7.43 -6.51
CA ARG A 147 -22.35 -7.42 -6.16
C ARG A 147 -22.56 -7.11 -4.68
N GLU A 148 -21.59 -7.49 -3.87
CA GLU A 148 -21.65 -7.49 -2.41
C GLU A 148 -21.24 -6.15 -1.81
N GLN A 149 -20.40 -5.36 -2.51
CA GLN A 149 -19.85 -4.11 -2.01
C GLN A 149 -19.37 -3.17 -3.13
N ALA A 150 -19.11 -1.90 -2.80
CA ALA A 150 -18.44 -0.99 -3.72
C ALA A 150 -16.95 -1.35 -3.85
N ASN A 151 -16.42 -1.38 -5.08
CA ASN A 151 -15.01 -1.61 -5.35
C ASN A 151 -14.20 -0.30 -5.26
N VAL A 152 -14.05 0.22 -4.05
CA VAL A 152 -13.37 1.50 -3.80
C VAL A 152 -12.36 1.38 -2.66
N LEU A 153 -11.20 2.01 -2.84
CA LEU A 153 -10.30 2.38 -1.75
C LEU A 153 -10.74 3.74 -1.21
N ARG A 154 -10.81 3.88 0.11
CA ARG A 154 -11.08 5.15 0.77
C ARG A 154 -9.86 5.58 1.57
N LEU A 155 -9.53 6.86 1.46
CA LEU A 155 -8.45 7.49 2.19
C LEU A 155 -9.01 8.57 3.11
N PHE A 156 -8.59 8.57 4.37
CA PHE A 156 -8.81 9.68 5.28
C PHE A 156 -7.50 10.43 5.48
N ILE A 157 -7.57 11.75 5.38
CA ILE A 157 -6.45 12.65 5.58
C ILE A 157 -6.81 13.58 6.73
N GLY A 158 -5.95 13.69 7.73
CA GLY A 158 -6.17 14.57 8.86
C GLY A 158 -5.13 14.42 9.96
N GLU A 159 -5.42 15.02 11.10
CA GLU A 159 -4.50 15.12 12.22
C GLU A 159 -4.90 14.15 13.33
N SER A 160 -3.96 13.36 13.83
CA SER A 160 -4.21 12.48 14.99
C SER A 160 -4.52 13.31 16.24
N VAL A 161 -5.46 12.82 17.06
CA VAL A 161 -5.79 13.42 18.35
C VAL A 161 -4.73 13.08 19.41
N GLU A 162 -3.95 12.02 19.20
CA GLU A 162 -2.86 11.60 20.07
C GLU A 162 -1.52 12.20 19.64
N GLN A 163 -1.35 13.47 19.98
CA GLN A 163 -0.08 14.16 20.28
C GLN A 163 -0.42 15.53 20.91
N ARG A 164 -0.98 15.52 22.12
CA ARG A 164 -1.19 16.74 22.93
C ARG A 164 -0.81 16.56 24.39
N ARG A 165 0.42 16.13 24.65
CA ARG A 165 1.11 16.45 25.90
C ARG A 165 2.58 16.77 25.62
N SER A 166 2.86 18.04 25.33
CA SER A 166 4.17 18.62 25.64
C SER A 166 4.04 19.42 26.95
N GLU A 167 5.01 19.28 27.84
CA GLU A 167 5.11 20.09 29.07
C GLU A 167 5.46 21.57 28.77
N SER A 168 5.67 21.93 27.50
CA SER A 168 6.23 23.22 27.06
C SER A 168 5.25 24.12 26.30
N GLY A 169 4.00 23.69 26.08
CA GLY A 169 2.94 24.57 25.53
C GLY A 169 3.19 25.11 24.11
N ARG A 170 4.14 24.54 23.36
CA ARG A 170 4.34 24.84 21.94
C ARG A 170 3.65 23.78 21.08
N TYR A 171 2.91 24.25 20.08
CA TYR A 171 2.39 23.44 18.97
C TYR A 171 3.56 23.18 18.00
N GLU A 172 4.01 21.94 17.90
CA GLU A 172 4.84 21.49 16.77
C GLU A 172 3.93 20.90 15.67
N SER A 173 4.46 20.84 14.45
CA SER A 173 3.69 20.61 13.21
C SER A 173 2.80 19.37 13.26
N ALA A 174 1.60 19.50 12.71
CA ALA A 174 0.61 18.44 12.68
C ALA A 174 1.06 17.27 11.79
N ASP A 175 1.21 16.08 12.38
CA ASP A 175 1.40 14.84 11.66
C ASP A 175 0.16 14.58 10.79
N LEU A 176 0.32 14.63 9.47
CA LEU A 176 -0.75 14.33 8.52
C LEU A 176 -0.81 12.82 8.29
N TRP A 177 -1.88 12.19 8.78
CA TRP A 177 -2.11 10.76 8.70
C TRP A 177 -2.90 10.40 7.45
N LEU A 178 -2.46 9.36 6.76
CA LEU A 178 -3.28 8.65 5.77
C LEU A 178 -3.77 7.34 6.36
N LEU A 179 -5.09 7.19 6.51
CA LEU A 179 -5.71 5.90 6.81
C LEU A 179 -6.27 5.26 5.54
N CYS A 180 -5.92 3.99 5.31
CA CYS A 180 -6.45 3.14 4.25
C CYS A 180 -7.26 1.95 4.77
#